data_AF-A0A2V5X3F7-F1
#
_entry.id   AF-A0A2V5X3F7-F1
#
_cell.length_a   1.000
_cell.length_b   1.000
_cell.length_c   1.000
_cell.angle_alpha   90.00
_cell.angle_beta   90.00
_cell.angle_gamma   90.00
#
_symmetry.space_group_name_H-M   'P 1'
#
loop_
_entity.id
_entity.type
_entity.pdbx_description
1 polymer ?
#
loop_
_entity_poly.entity_id
_entity_poly.type
_entity_poly.pdbx_seq_one_letter_code
_entity_poly.pdbx_strand_id
1 'polypeptide(L)'
;MKKLKITLIIATIAIGLAITLILHLNSQAKMRGNDALLRRQDKQLTELIAEGEQLSNRIAEAKSSTNSQWNELAKLRSRAEMLQKQTNELAAQLKSNRQARASQPASKPEAHPPEYYDQLLRTAAAKPIDARNLGLAFGMYALDHQDRFPSSLDQVAKYLRDYPLSGTNQFDIVYRGSLNELKGIPRGAVAVIRDRQTFIAPSGKQARVYCMADGSSQIIESDDDFKAWEAEHIISTPARQ
;
A
#
# COMPACT_ATOMS: atom_id res chain seq x y z
N MET A 1 -0.95 5.88 -76.87
CA MET A 1 -2.33 5.39 -76.61
C MET A 1 -2.36 3.87 -76.76
N LYS A 2 -3.13 3.21 -75.89
CA LYS A 2 -3.42 1.76 -75.74
C LYS A 2 -2.46 0.92 -74.88
N LYS A 3 -3.07 0.36 -73.83
CA LYS A 3 -2.59 -0.56 -72.78
C LYS A 3 -3.07 -2.01 -73.10
N LEU A 4 -2.59 -2.98 -72.31
CA LEU A 4 -3.01 -4.40 -72.08
C LEU A 4 -2.39 -5.46 -73.03
N LYS A 5 -1.93 -6.67 -72.64
CA LYS A 5 -1.75 -7.44 -71.37
C LYS A 5 -0.95 -8.74 -71.69
N ILE A 6 -0.09 -9.21 -70.76
CA ILE A 6 0.12 -10.60 -70.21
C ILE A 6 0.04 -11.79 -71.20
N THR A 7 1.00 -12.74 -71.31
CA THR A 7 1.09 -14.04 -70.57
C THR A 7 2.27 -14.86 -71.20
N LEU A 8 3.38 -15.21 -70.54
CA LEU A 8 3.71 -16.37 -69.67
C LEU A 8 3.93 -17.74 -70.38
N ILE A 9 4.98 -18.43 -69.91
CA ILE A 9 5.29 -19.88 -69.87
C ILE A 9 6.13 -20.47 -71.05
N ILE A 10 7.16 -21.21 -70.64
CA ILE A 10 7.83 -22.36 -71.29
C ILE A 10 9.22 -22.06 -71.85
N ALA A 11 10.25 -22.21 -71.01
CA ALA A 11 11.52 -22.85 -71.39
C ALA A 11 12.35 -23.23 -70.14
N THR A 12 11.70 -23.84 -69.14
CA THR A 12 12.29 -24.55 -68.01
C THR A 12 12.62 -26.01 -68.38
N ILE A 13 13.13 -26.26 -69.59
CA ILE A 13 13.34 -27.60 -70.15
C ILE A 13 14.74 -27.71 -70.76
N ALA A 14 15.79 -27.55 -69.95
CA ALA A 14 17.16 -27.79 -70.45
C ALA A 14 18.14 -28.39 -69.42
N ILE A 15 17.72 -28.63 -68.17
CA ILE A 15 18.57 -29.26 -67.14
C ILE A 15 18.11 -30.71 -66.88
N GLY A 16 17.56 -31.37 -67.90
CA GLY A 16 16.92 -32.69 -67.78
C GLY A 16 17.73 -33.89 -68.29
N LEU A 17 18.91 -33.72 -68.89
CA LEU A 17 19.50 -34.79 -69.71
C LEU A 17 20.90 -35.29 -69.30
N ALA A 18 21.50 -34.79 -68.22
CA ALA A 18 22.83 -35.28 -67.79
C ALA A 18 22.79 -36.35 -66.68
N ILE A 19 21.63 -36.66 -66.09
CA ILE A 19 21.54 -37.55 -64.91
C ILE A 19 21.28 -39.02 -65.28
N THR A 20 20.88 -39.33 -66.51
CA THR A 20 20.25 -40.62 -66.82
C THR A 20 21.20 -41.80 -67.06
N LEU A 21 22.53 -41.60 -67.17
CA LEU A 21 23.44 -42.68 -67.64
C LEU A 21 24.49 -43.21 -66.64
N ILE A 22 24.59 -42.67 -65.42
CA ILE A 22 25.51 -43.19 -64.38
C ILE A 22 24.71 -43.80 -63.21
N LEU A 23 23.59 -44.45 -63.52
CA LEU A 23 22.67 -45.05 -62.54
C LEU A 23 22.52 -46.58 -62.67
N HIS A 24 23.33 -47.25 -63.49
CA HIS A 24 23.08 -48.66 -63.81
C HIS A 24 24.09 -49.70 -63.29
N LEU A 25 25.09 -49.32 -62.48
CA LEU A 25 26.08 -50.31 -61.99
C LEU A 25 26.25 -50.39 -60.46
N ASN A 26 25.44 -49.69 -59.66
CA ASN A 26 25.63 -49.68 -58.18
C ASN A 26 24.32 -49.64 -57.37
N SER A 27 23.26 -50.31 -57.86
CA SER A 27 21.87 -50.02 -57.48
C SER A 27 21.42 -50.43 -56.07
N GLN A 28 22.10 -51.35 -55.35
CA GLN A 28 21.60 -51.78 -54.04
C GLN A 28 22.24 -51.06 -52.85
N ALA A 29 23.54 -50.73 -52.90
CA ALA A 29 24.20 -50.02 -51.81
C ALA A 29 23.84 -48.51 -51.78
N LYS A 30 23.67 -47.91 -52.96
CA LYS A 30 23.35 -46.48 -53.10
C LYS A 30 21.90 -46.16 -52.73
N MET A 31 20.96 -47.07 -53.00
CA MET A 31 19.55 -46.93 -52.59
C MET A 31 19.40 -47.00 -51.06
N ARG A 32 20.05 -47.96 -50.39
CA ARG A 32 20.04 -48.05 -48.92
C ARG A 32 20.68 -46.81 -48.26
N GLY A 33 21.75 -46.27 -48.86
CA GLY A 33 22.39 -45.03 -48.40
C GLY A 33 21.49 -43.80 -48.56
N ASN A 34 20.82 -43.66 -49.71
CA ASN A 34 19.87 -42.57 -49.94
C ASN A 34 18.62 -42.70 -49.04
N ASP A 35 18.05 -43.90 -48.89
CA ASP A 35 16.91 -44.13 -48.01
C ASP A 35 17.26 -43.85 -46.54
N ALA A 36 18.49 -44.21 -46.11
CA ALA A 36 18.98 -43.86 -44.78
C ALA A 36 19.19 -42.35 -44.60
N LEU A 37 19.66 -41.65 -45.65
CA LEU A 37 19.83 -40.20 -45.65
C LEU A 37 18.48 -39.46 -45.65
N LEU A 38 17.53 -39.91 -46.47
CA LEU A 38 16.15 -39.42 -46.52
C LEU A 38 15.45 -39.60 -45.17
N ARG A 39 15.56 -40.79 -44.57
CA ARG A 39 15.03 -41.04 -43.22
C ARG A 39 15.71 -40.19 -42.14
N ARG A 40 17.00 -39.87 -42.30
CA ARG A 40 17.70 -38.95 -41.39
C ARG A 40 17.20 -37.52 -41.57
N GLN A 41 17.01 -37.06 -42.80
CA GLN A 41 16.44 -35.74 -43.08
C GLN A 41 15.01 -35.63 -42.56
N ASP A 42 14.15 -36.62 -42.79
CA ASP A 42 12.77 -36.62 -42.28
C ASP A 42 12.74 -36.58 -40.75
N LYS A 43 13.64 -37.33 -40.09
CA LYS A 43 13.77 -37.27 -38.63
C LYS A 43 14.19 -35.88 -38.14
N GLN A 44 15.19 -35.27 -38.78
CA GLN A 44 15.65 -33.93 -38.43
C GLN A 44 14.57 -32.86 -38.68
N LEU A 45 13.81 -32.97 -39.78
CA LEU A 45 12.69 -32.07 -40.07
C LEU A 45 11.56 -32.24 -39.04
N THR A 46 11.23 -33.47 -38.68
CA THR A 46 10.19 -33.77 -37.68
C THR A 46 10.60 -33.25 -36.30
N GLU A 47 11.87 -33.40 -35.92
CA GLU A 47 12.44 -32.88 -34.68
C GLU A 47 12.41 -31.35 -34.63
N LEU A 48 12.84 -30.67 -35.71
CA LEU A 48 12.79 -29.21 -35.81
C LEU A 48 11.36 -28.66 -35.79
N ILE A 49 10.40 -29.37 -36.40
CA ILE A 49 8.98 -28.99 -36.35
C ILE A 49 8.44 -29.13 -34.92
N ALA A 50 8.77 -30.22 -34.23
CA ALA A 50 8.36 -30.45 -32.84
C ALA A 50 8.98 -29.41 -31.88
N GLU A 51 10.25 -29.05 -32.07
CA GLU A 51 10.90 -27.96 -31.33
C GLU A 51 10.24 -26.62 -31.60
N GLY A 52 9.89 -26.32 -32.85
CA GLY A 52 9.15 -25.12 -33.23
C GLY A 52 7.78 -25.04 -32.56
N GLU A 53 7.06 -26.16 -32.49
CA GLU A 53 5.77 -26.25 -31.81
C GLU A 53 5.91 -26.07 -30.28
N GLN A 54 6.92 -26.68 -29.67
CA GLN A 54 7.20 -26.50 -28.25
C GLN A 54 7.61 -25.06 -27.90
N LEU A 55 8.45 -24.43 -28.73
CA LEU A 55 8.82 -23.03 -28.57
C LEU A 55 7.60 -22.11 -28.76
N SER A 56 6.76 -22.40 -29.76
CA SER A 56 5.51 -21.67 -30.00
C SER A 56 4.56 -21.76 -28.80
N ASN A 57 4.38 -22.96 -28.23
CA ASN A 57 3.55 -23.16 -27.04
C ASN A 57 4.13 -22.44 -25.81
N ARG A 58 5.46 -22.49 -25.59
CA ARG A 58 6.12 -21.73 -24.51
C ARG A 58 5.97 -20.22 -24.68
N ILE A 59 6.03 -19.71 -25.92
CA ILE A 59 5.81 -18.29 -26.21
C ILE A 59 4.34 -17.91 -25.99
N ALA A 60 3.40 -18.77 -26.36
CA ALA A 60 1.97 -18.55 -26.11
C ALA A 60 1.66 -18.53 -24.60
N GLU A 61 2.26 -19.43 -23.83
CA GLU A 61 2.14 -19.50 -22.37
C GLU A 61 2.82 -18.31 -21.65
N ALA A 62 3.99 -17.88 -22.12
CA ALA A 62 4.65 -16.67 -21.62
C ALA A 62 3.84 -15.41 -21.93
N LYS A 63 3.20 -15.33 -23.10
CA LYS A 63 2.32 -14.21 -23.47
C LYS A 63 1.02 -14.20 -22.66
N SER A 64 0.41 -15.36 -22.40
CA SER A 64 -0.82 -15.43 -21.62
C SER A 64 -0.59 -15.06 -20.15
N SER A 65 0.51 -15.53 -19.54
CA SER A 65 0.93 -15.15 -18.18
C SER A 65 1.32 -13.68 -18.07
N THR A 66 2.04 -13.15 -19.06
CA THR A 66 2.35 -11.71 -19.12
C THR A 66 1.06 -10.90 -19.21
N ASN A 67 0.14 -11.25 -20.12
CA ASN A 67 -1.14 -10.54 -20.28
C ASN A 67 -2.02 -10.61 -19.04
N SER A 68 -2.06 -11.73 -18.31
CA SER A 68 -2.81 -11.82 -17.06
C SER A 68 -2.22 -10.91 -15.98
N GLN A 69 -0.89 -10.88 -15.82
CA GLN A 69 -0.20 -9.96 -14.91
C GLN A 69 -0.46 -8.48 -15.26
N TRP A 70 -0.40 -8.11 -16.55
CA TRP A 70 -0.71 -6.74 -16.99
C TRP A 70 -2.17 -6.36 -16.70
N ASN A 71 -3.11 -7.28 -16.90
CA ASN A 71 -4.52 -7.05 -16.60
C ASN A 71 -4.77 -6.89 -15.09
N GLU A 72 -4.10 -7.69 -14.25
CA GLU A 72 -4.16 -7.54 -12.80
C GLU A 72 -3.56 -6.21 -12.33
N LEU A 73 -2.42 -5.79 -12.89
CA LEU A 73 -1.80 -4.51 -12.58
C LEU A 73 -2.70 -3.33 -12.99
N ALA A 74 -3.32 -3.39 -14.18
CA ALA A 74 -4.28 -2.38 -14.63
C ALA A 74 -5.50 -2.29 -13.70
N LYS A 75 -6.01 -3.45 -13.25
CA LYS A 75 -7.12 -3.54 -12.30
C LYS A 75 -6.76 -2.96 -10.93
N LEU A 76 -5.56 -3.26 -10.42
CA LEU A 76 -5.06 -2.72 -9.16
C LEU A 76 -4.86 -1.21 -9.24
N ARG A 77 -4.31 -0.70 -10.35
CA ARG A 77 -4.17 0.74 -10.59
C ARG A 77 -5.52 1.44 -10.61
N SER A 78 -6.49 0.89 -11.32
CA SER A 78 -7.87 1.43 -11.35
C SER A 78 -8.49 1.46 -9.95
N ARG A 79 -8.29 0.40 -9.14
CA ARG A 79 -8.75 0.36 -7.74
C ARG A 79 -8.06 1.40 -6.87
N ALA A 80 -6.75 1.59 -7.04
CA ALA A 80 -5.98 2.60 -6.30
C ALA A 80 -6.46 4.02 -6.64
N GLU A 81 -6.69 4.31 -7.92
CA GLU A 81 -7.24 5.61 -8.37
C GLU A 81 -8.66 5.84 -7.84
N MET A 82 -9.50 4.80 -7.79
CA MET A 82 -10.84 4.87 -7.21
C MET A 82 -10.80 5.14 -5.71
N LEU A 83 -9.97 4.42 -4.97
CA LEU A 83 -9.77 4.63 -3.53
C LEU A 83 -9.26 6.04 -3.25
N GLN A 84 -8.29 6.53 -4.03
CA GLN A 84 -7.78 7.89 -3.90
C GLN A 84 -8.87 8.93 -4.13
N LYS A 85 -9.75 8.73 -5.13
CA LYS A 85 -10.91 9.61 -5.35
C LYS A 85 -11.87 9.59 -4.17
N GLN A 86 -12.20 8.41 -3.64
CA GLN A 86 -13.07 8.27 -2.46
C GLN A 86 -12.48 8.97 -1.23
N THR A 87 -11.17 8.82 -0.99
CA THR A 87 -10.48 9.52 0.10
C THR A 87 -10.52 11.03 -0.08
N ASN A 88 -10.28 11.53 -1.30
CA ASN A 88 -10.33 12.96 -1.60
C ASN A 88 -11.74 13.54 -1.44
N GLU A 89 -12.76 12.79 -1.87
CA GLU A 89 -14.16 13.18 -1.72
C GLU A 89 -14.57 13.20 -0.24
N LEU A 90 -14.17 12.20 0.55
CA LEU A 90 -14.40 12.19 1.98
C LEU A 90 -13.70 13.37 2.67
N ALA A 91 -12.46 13.67 2.30
CA ALA A 91 -11.74 14.84 2.81
C ALA A 91 -12.43 16.16 2.44
N ALA A 92 -12.97 16.27 1.22
CA ALA A 92 -13.75 17.43 0.78
C ALA A 92 -15.06 17.56 1.55
N GLN A 93 -15.79 16.46 1.76
CA GLN A 93 -17.02 16.45 2.56
C GLN A 93 -16.77 16.85 4.02
N LEU A 94 -15.71 16.34 4.64
CA LEU A 94 -15.30 16.73 5.99
C LEU A 94 -14.93 18.21 6.06
N LYS A 95 -14.22 18.73 5.06
CA LYS A 95 -13.87 20.16 4.97
C LYS A 95 -15.12 21.04 4.81
N SER A 96 -16.06 20.65 3.94
CA SER A 96 -17.32 21.37 3.74
C SER A 96 -18.19 21.33 4.99
N ASN A 97 -18.29 20.20 5.68
CA ASN A 97 -19.02 20.08 6.95
C ASN A 97 -18.38 20.96 8.04
N ARG A 98 -17.04 21.00 8.11
CA ARG A 98 -16.30 21.91 8.99
C ARG A 98 -16.56 23.38 8.64
N GLN A 99 -16.57 23.75 7.36
CA GLN A 99 -16.88 25.13 6.92
C GLN A 99 -18.34 25.50 7.21
N ALA A 100 -19.28 24.59 6.99
CA ALA A 100 -20.68 24.80 7.35
C ALA A 100 -20.85 25.03 8.86
N ARG A 101 -20.12 24.29 9.70
CA ARG A 101 -20.07 24.50 11.16
C ARG A 101 -19.38 25.81 11.55
N ALA A 102 -18.33 26.23 10.84
CA ALA A 102 -17.63 27.49 11.11
C ALA A 102 -18.41 28.74 10.65
N SER A 103 -19.26 28.60 9.62
CA SER A 103 -20.14 29.66 9.13
C SER A 103 -21.45 29.77 9.92
N GLN A 104 -21.73 28.84 10.83
CA GLN A 104 -22.77 29.06 11.83
C GLN A 104 -22.25 30.12 12.79
N PRO A 105 -22.94 31.27 12.96
CA PRO A 105 -22.59 32.20 14.03
C PRO A 105 -22.61 31.39 15.32
N ALA A 106 -21.60 31.57 16.18
CA ALA A 106 -21.51 30.88 17.46
C ALA A 106 -22.86 31.04 18.17
N SER A 107 -23.68 29.99 18.10
CA SER A 107 -24.96 29.96 18.79
C SER A 107 -24.61 30.20 20.24
N LYS A 108 -25.26 31.20 20.85
CA LYS A 108 -25.26 31.41 22.31
C LYS A 108 -25.27 30.02 22.96
N PRO A 109 -24.38 29.71 23.91
CA PRO A 109 -24.29 28.38 24.50
C PRO A 109 -25.71 27.94 24.83
N GLU A 110 -26.16 26.88 24.17
CA GLU A 110 -27.48 26.32 24.43
C GLU A 110 -27.49 26.06 25.93
N ALA A 111 -28.52 26.57 26.63
CA ALA A 111 -28.60 26.42 28.06
C ALA A 111 -28.86 24.94 28.36
N HIS A 112 -27.78 24.16 28.42
CA HIS A 112 -27.85 22.75 28.70
C HIS A 112 -28.20 22.56 30.18
N PRO A 113 -28.98 21.54 30.53
CA PRO A 113 -29.25 21.20 31.92
C PRO A 113 -27.95 21.04 32.71
N PRO A 114 -27.91 21.34 34.02
CA PRO A 114 -26.71 21.16 34.86
C PRO A 114 -26.05 19.78 34.71
N GLU A 115 -26.87 18.74 34.54
CA GLU A 115 -26.46 17.35 34.30
C GLU A 115 -25.59 17.16 33.05
N TYR A 116 -25.77 17.98 32.01
CA TYR A 116 -24.94 17.97 30.81
C TYR A 116 -23.51 18.40 31.12
N TYR A 117 -23.35 19.45 31.93
CA TYR A 117 -22.02 19.93 32.33
C TYR A 117 -21.34 18.93 33.28
N ASP A 118 -22.10 18.26 34.15
CA ASP A 118 -21.57 17.18 34.99
C ASP A 118 -21.08 15.98 34.17
N GLN A 119 -21.84 15.57 33.15
CA GLN A 119 -21.44 14.52 32.21
C GLN A 119 -20.18 14.93 31.43
N LEU A 120 -20.12 16.19 30.97
CA LEU A 120 -18.98 16.75 30.25
C LEU A 120 -17.73 16.76 31.14
N LEU A 121 -17.85 17.22 32.38
CA LEU A 121 -16.77 17.25 33.36
C LEU A 121 -16.26 15.85 33.70
N ARG A 122 -17.16 14.87 33.90
CA ARG A 122 -16.79 13.47 34.15
C ARG A 122 -16.04 12.85 32.96
N THR A 123 -16.52 13.09 31.75
CA THR A 123 -15.90 12.59 30.52
C THR A 123 -14.54 13.27 30.29
N ALA A 124 -14.47 14.58 30.47
CA ALA A 124 -13.24 15.37 30.37
C ALA A 124 -12.23 15.00 31.46
N ALA A 125 -12.67 14.57 32.65
CA ALA A 125 -11.79 14.14 33.73
C ALA A 125 -11.20 12.73 33.50
N ALA A 126 -11.94 11.81 32.87
CA ALA A 126 -11.46 10.47 32.58
C ALA A 126 -10.38 10.45 31.49
N LYS A 127 -10.49 11.32 30.48
CA LYS A 127 -9.55 11.42 29.35
C LYS A 127 -8.07 11.62 29.74
N PRO A 128 -7.70 12.63 30.55
CA PRO A 128 -6.31 12.85 30.95
C PRO A 128 -5.79 11.74 31.88
N ILE A 129 -6.66 11.07 32.64
CA ILE A 129 -6.29 9.93 33.48
C ILE A 129 -5.93 8.73 32.58
N ASP A 130 -6.79 8.40 31.61
CA ASP A 130 -6.51 7.32 30.66
C ASP A 130 -5.24 7.58 29.85
N ALA A 131 -5.04 8.82 29.37
CA ALA A 131 -3.84 9.21 28.65
C ALA A 131 -2.58 9.06 29.51
N ARG A 132 -2.64 9.48 30.78
CA ARG A 132 -1.54 9.32 31.75
C ARG A 132 -1.25 7.84 32.04
N ASN A 133 -2.29 7.02 32.24
CA ASN A 133 -2.14 5.58 32.50
C ASN A 133 -1.51 4.88 31.29
N LEU A 134 -1.91 5.24 30.07
CA LEU A 134 -1.24 4.79 28.85
C LEU A 134 0.21 5.26 28.78
N GLY A 135 0.50 6.52 29.12
CA GLY A 135 1.86 7.06 29.18
C GLY A 135 2.77 6.28 30.13
N LEU A 136 2.26 5.94 31.31
CA LEU A 136 2.97 5.09 32.27
C LEU A 136 3.23 3.70 31.69
N ALA A 137 2.22 3.06 31.09
CA ALA A 137 2.36 1.76 30.45
C ALA A 137 3.37 1.79 29.29
N PHE A 138 3.43 2.88 28.54
CA PHE A 138 4.42 3.11 27.48
C PHE A 138 5.83 3.25 28.05
N GLY A 139 6.00 3.99 29.15
CA GLY A 139 7.26 4.10 29.86
C GLY A 139 7.74 2.74 30.39
N MET A 140 6.86 1.96 31.02
CA MET A 140 7.18 0.61 31.49
C MET A 140 7.52 -0.34 30.33
N TYR A 141 6.79 -0.24 29.21
CA TYR A 141 7.14 -0.97 27.99
C TYR A 141 8.54 -0.61 27.51
N ALA A 142 8.87 0.68 27.40
CA ALA A 142 10.16 1.14 26.92
C ALA A 142 11.31 0.62 27.80
N LEU A 143 11.16 0.62 29.13
CA LEU A 143 12.16 0.07 30.06
C LEU A 143 12.48 -1.41 29.76
N ASP A 144 11.46 -2.21 29.44
CA ASP A 144 11.62 -3.63 29.08
C ASP A 144 12.10 -3.84 27.63
N HIS A 145 12.01 -2.83 26.76
CA HIS A 145 12.18 -2.96 25.30
C HIS A 145 13.20 -1.98 24.73
N GLN A 146 14.37 -1.88 25.37
CA GLN A 146 15.51 -1.09 24.87
C GLN A 146 15.14 0.38 24.59
N ASP A 147 14.38 0.98 25.51
CA ASP A 147 13.89 2.36 25.43
C ASP A 147 12.97 2.64 24.23
N ARG A 148 12.45 1.62 23.54
CA ARG A 148 11.57 1.81 22.39
C ARG A 148 10.11 1.86 22.82
N PHE A 149 9.36 2.85 22.33
CA PHE A 149 7.92 2.92 22.53
C PHE A 149 7.19 1.80 21.79
N PRO A 150 6.01 1.37 22.27
CA PRO A 150 5.24 0.33 21.61
C PRO A 150 4.73 0.78 20.23
N SER A 151 4.62 -0.17 19.32
CA SER A 151 4.03 0.05 17.99
C SER A 151 2.51 -0.05 17.99
N SER A 152 1.91 -0.70 19.00
CA SER A 152 0.46 -0.83 19.19
C SER A 152 0.08 -0.80 20.67
N LEU A 153 -1.18 -0.45 20.96
CA LEU A 153 -1.69 -0.42 22.35
C LEU A 153 -1.77 -1.83 22.97
N ASP A 154 -1.93 -2.88 22.16
CA ASP A 154 -2.00 -4.27 22.66
C ASP A 154 -0.71 -4.71 23.34
N GLN A 155 0.44 -4.18 22.90
CA GLN A 155 1.75 -4.49 23.46
C GLN A 155 1.92 -4.04 24.92
N VAL A 156 1.10 -3.07 25.36
CA VAL A 156 1.16 -2.55 26.72
C VAL A 156 0.08 -3.10 27.65
N ALA A 157 -0.76 -4.02 27.16
CA ALA A 157 -1.85 -4.60 27.93
C ALA A 157 -1.40 -5.20 29.28
N LYS A 158 -0.18 -5.78 29.34
CA LYS A 158 0.35 -6.34 30.59
C LYS A 158 0.62 -5.29 31.67
N TYR A 159 0.97 -4.05 31.30
CA TYR A 159 1.30 -2.97 32.23
C TYR A 159 0.07 -2.17 32.68
N LEU A 160 -1.07 -2.34 32.01
CA LEU A 160 -2.33 -1.66 32.34
C LEU A 160 -3.13 -2.37 33.45
N ARG A 161 -2.67 -3.51 33.98
CA ARG A 161 -3.40 -4.27 35.02
C ARG A 161 -3.62 -3.44 36.29
N ASP A 162 -2.59 -2.72 36.72
CA ASP A 162 -2.63 -1.89 37.93
C ASP A 162 -3.12 -0.46 37.65
N TYR A 163 -3.25 -0.10 36.36
CA TYR A 163 -3.64 1.22 35.89
C TYR A 163 -4.71 1.09 34.80
N PRO A 164 -5.91 0.58 35.13
CA PRO A 164 -6.93 0.31 34.14
C PRO A 164 -7.38 1.59 33.45
N LEU A 165 -7.72 1.46 32.18
CA LEU A 165 -8.34 2.51 31.39
C LEU A 165 -9.85 2.46 31.59
N SER A 166 -10.53 3.59 31.46
CA SER A 166 -11.99 3.66 31.53
C SER A 166 -12.69 2.85 30.43
N GLY A 167 -11.99 2.56 29.32
CA GLY A 167 -12.53 1.90 28.14
C GLY A 167 -13.43 2.80 27.28
N THR A 168 -13.60 4.07 27.65
CA THR A 168 -14.49 5.03 26.96
C THR A 168 -13.75 5.93 25.97
N ASN A 169 -12.42 5.90 25.99
CA ASN A 169 -11.56 6.79 25.20
C ASN A 169 -10.74 5.99 24.17
N GLN A 170 -10.49 6.61 23.02
CA GLN A 170 -9.70 6.03 21.95
C GLN A 170 -8.46 6.87 21.71
N PHE A 171 -7.30 6.24 21.60
CA PHE A 171 -6.04 6.93 21.46
C PHE A 171 -5.25 6.45 20.24
N ASP A 172 -4.49 7.37 19.63
CA ASP A 172 -3.52 7.08 18.59
C ASP A 172 -2.11 7.27 19.11
N ILE A 173 -1.20 6.40 18.67
CA ILE A 173 0.24 6.55 18.90
C ILE A 173 0.79 7.50 17.83
N VAL A 174 1.33 8.64 18.26
CA VAL A 174 1.87 9.68 17.38
C VAL A 174 3.40 9.67 17.32
N TYR A 175 4.07 9.04 18.30
CA TYR A 175 5.50 8.81 18.28
C TYR A 175 5.81 7.33 18.57
N ARG A 176 6.59 6.69 17.67
CA ARG A 176 6.95 5.26 17.74
C ARG A 176 8.47 5.03 17.84
N GLY A 177 9.23 6.11 18.07
CA GLY A 177 10.67 6.06 18.19
C GLY A 177 11.13 5.51 19.55
N SER A 178 12.40 5.71 19.85
CA SER A 178 12.97 5.41 21.17
C SER A 178 13.12 6.66 22.03
N LEU A 179 13.20 6.50 23.36
CA LEU A 179 13.57 7.60 24.28
C LEU A 179 14.99 8.11 24.02
N ASN A 180 15.85 7.26 23.46
CA ASN A 180 17.22 7.64 23.08
C ASN A 180 17.26 8.59 21.88
N GLU A 181 16.32 8.46 20.94
CA GLU A 181 16.14 9.43 19.84
C GLU A 181 15.68 10.80 20.34
N LEU A 182 15.10 10.88 21.55
CA LEU A 182 14.70 12.13 22.19
C LEU A 182 15.81 12.77 23.03
N LYS A 183 17.05 12.26 22.95
CA LYS A 183 18.17 12.81 23.73
C LYS A 183 18.43 14.28 23.35
N GLY A 184 18.40 15.17 24.34
CA GLY A 184 18.56 16.61 24.13
C GLY A 184 17.25 17.35 23.86
N ILE A 185 16.13 16.63 23.71
CA ILE A 185 14.79 17.21 23.61
C ILE A 185 14.09 17.04 24.97
N PRO A 186 13.47 18.10 25.54
CA PRO A 186 12.64 17.94 26.73
C PRO A 186 11.50 16.95 26.47
N ARG A 187 11.44 15.86 27.25
CA ARG A 187 10.43 14.81 27.05
C ARG A 187 9.00 15.32 27.22
N GLY A 188 8.78 16.32 28.09
CA GLY A 188 7.51 17.00 28.25
C GLY A 188 7.07 17.85 27.05
N ALA A 189 7.94 18.05 26.05
CA ALA A 189 7.61 18.76 24.81
C ALA A 189 7.25 17.81 23.64
N VAL A 190 7.36 16.50 23.83
CA VAL A 190 7.11 15.51 22.77
C VAL A 190 5.84 14.73 23.07
N ALA A 191 4.82 14.87 22.23
CA ALA A 191 3.61 14.07 22.34
C ALA A 191 3.88 12.64 21.83
N VAL A 192 3.46 11.63 22.60
CA VAL A 192 3.59 10.21 22.25
C VAL A 192 2.25 9.56 21.95
N ILE A 193 1.20 10.03 22.61
CA ILE A 193 -0.18 9.54 22.45
C ILE A 193 -1.10 10.76 22.29
N ARG A 194 -2.11 10.67 21.44
CA ARG A 194 -3.20 11.66 21.35
C ARG A 194 -4.57 11.00 21.41
N ASP A 195 -5.55 11.68 21.99
CA ASP A 195 -6.96 11.28 21.87
C ASP A 195 -7.37 11.36 20.39
N ARG A 196 -8.02 10.30 19.92
CA ARG A 196 -8.51 10.20 18.54
C ARG A 196 -9.69 11.15 18.32
N GLN A 197 -10.48 11.41 19.36
CA GLN A 197 -11.67 12.24 19.29
C GLN A 197 -11.45 13.57 20.02
N THR A 198 -11.90 14.66 19.40
CA THR A 198 -11.97 15.97 20.07
C THR A 198 -13.23 16.04 20.92
N PHE A 199 -13.18 16.80 22.01
CA PHE A 199 -14.34 17.09 22.85
C PHE A 199 -14.51 18.60 23.02
N ILE A 200 -15.67 19.04 23.48
CA ILE A 200 -15.90 20.44 23.83
C ILE A 200 -15.46 20.63 25.29
N ALA A 201 -14.53 21.54 25.53
CA ALA A 201 -14.10 21.91 26.87
C ALA A 201 -15.13 22.83 27.55
N PRO A 202 -15.06 23.02 28.88
CA PRO A 202 -15.92 23.97 29.58
C PRO A 202 -15.84 25.42 29.04
N SER A 203 -14.73 25.78 28.41
CA SER A 203 -14.56 27.07 27.72
C SER A 203 -15.41 27.21 26.44
N GLY A 204 -16.00 26.12 25.95
CA GLY A 204 -16.70 26.03 24.67
C GLY A 204 -15.77 25.75 23.49
N LYS A 205 -14.45 25.74 23.68
CA LYS A 205 -13.48 25.43 22.62
C LYS A 205 -13.36 23.93 22.39
N GLN A 206 -12.90 23.55 21.19
CA GLN A 206 -12.50 22.18 20.94
C GLN A 206 -11.21 21.88 21.69
N ALA A 207 -11.21 20.74 22.37
CA ALA A 207 -10.08 20.24 23.12
C ALA A 207 -9.69 18.83 22.67
N ARG A 208 -8.40 18.53 22.85
CA ARG A 208 -7.83 17.19 22.66
C ARG A 208 -6.84 16.92 23.79
N VAL A 209 -6.80 15.67 24.23
CA VAL A 209 -5.84 15.21 25.23
C VAL A 209 -4.62 14.62 24.54
N TYR A 210 -3.44 14.94 25.06
CA TYR A 210 -2.17 14.36 24.66
C TYR A 210 -1.47 13.77 25.88
N CYS A 211 -0.72 12.68 25.67
CA CYS A 211 0.29 12.23 26.62
C CYS A 211 1.67 12.58 26.05
N MET A 212 2.51 13.14 26.91
CA MET A 212 3.88 13.52 26.57
C MET A 212 4.85 12.37 26.88
N ALA A 213 6.07 12.44 26.33
CA ALA A 213 7.08 11.39 26.47
C ALA A 213 7.63 11.25 27.90
N ASP A 214 7.34 12.21 28.78
CA ASP A 214 7.60 12.11 30.22
C ASP A 214 6.46 11.44 31.02
N GLY A 215 5.37 11.07 30.35
CA GLY A 215 4.18 10.45 30.95
C GLY A 215 3.15 11.45 31.50
N SER A 216 3.40 12.75 31.40
CA SER A 216 2.39 13.77 31.72
C SER A 216 1.28 13.80 30.67
N SER A 217 0.06 14.13 31.09
CA SER A 217 -1.05 14.38 30.17
C SER A 217 -1.39 15.87 30.12
N GLN A 218 -1.73 16.36 28.93
CA GLN A 218 -2.10 17.74 28.68
C GLN A 218 -3.42 17.82 27.92
N ILE A 219 -4.28 18.74 28.33
CA ILE A 219 -5.48 19.11 27.59
C ILE A 219 -5.14 20.38 26.83
N ILE A 220 -5.23 20.32 25.51
CA ILE A 220 -5.00 21.46 24.64
C ILE A 220 -6.35 21.88 24.10
N GLU A 221 -6.64 23.17 24.16
CA GLU A 221 -7.77 23.79 23.48
C GLU A 221 -7.27 24.52 22.25
N SER A 222 -7.94 24.34 21.11
CA SER A 222 -7.57 25.04 19.89
C SER A 222 -8.75 25.33 18.97
N ASP A 223 -8.60 26.40 18.20
CA ASP A 223 -9.50 26.81 17.12
C ASP A 223 -8.95 26.39 15.73
N ASP A 224 -7.70 25.91 15.66
CA ASP A 224 -6.97 25.62 14.42
C ASP A 224 -6.87 24.12 14.05
N ASP A 225 -7.70 23.29 14.68
CA ASP A 225 -7.62 21.81 14.58
C ASP A 225 -6.28 21.25 15.08
N PHE A 226 -5.69 21.92 16.07
CA PHE A 226 -4.44 21.55 16.76
C PHE A 226 -3.20 21.59 15.85
N LYS A 227 -3.28 22.18 14.65
CA LYS A 227 -2.19 22.14 13.68
C LYS A 227 -0.91 22.80 14.17
N ALA A 228 -1.01 23.99 14.74
CA ALA A 228 0.15 24.70 15.27
C ALA A 228 0.79 23.91 16.41
N TRP A 229 -0.02 23.44 17.36
CA TRP A 229 0.47 22.69 18.51
C TRP A 229 1.08 21.33 18.10
N GLU A 230 0.40 20.58 17.23
CA GLU A 230 0.90 19.28 16.75
C GLU A 230 2.17 19.43 15.93
N ALA A 231 2.35 20.51 15.16
CA ALA A 231 3.59 20.78 14.43
C ALA A 231 4.81 20.99 15.34
N GLU A 232 4.58 21.52 16.55
CA GLU A 232 5.64 21.75 17.55
C GLU A 232 5.92 20.50 18.40
N HIS A 233 4.91 19.68 18.68
CA HIS A 233 4.99 18.61 19.69
C HIS A 233 5.00 17.19 19.11
N ILE A 234 4.58 16.98 17.86
CA ILE A 234 4.62 15.68 17.19
C ILE A 234 5.86 15.61 16.28
N ILE A 235 6.88 14.91 16.77
CA ILE A 235 8.10 14.68 16.02
C ILE A 235 7.91 13.50 15.08
N SER A 236 8.17 13.72 13.79
CA SER A 236 8.20 12.63 12.81
C SER A 236 9.38 11.71 13.10
N THR A 237 9.11 10.43 13.39
CA THR A 237 10.17 9.42 13.41
C THR A 237 10.69 9.27 11.97
N PRO A 238 12.00 9.43 11.70
CA PRO A 238 12.52 9.24 10.35
C PRO A 238 12.21 7.80 9.91
N ALA A 239 11.53 7.66 8.77
CA ALA A 239 11.33 6.38 8.13
C ALA A 239 12.72 5.80 7.82
N ARG A 240 13.05 4.68 8.47
CA ARG A 240 14.31 3.99 8.23
C ARG A 240 14.31 3.52 6.77
N GLN A 241 15.23 4.07 5.96
CA GLN A 241 15.64 3.47 4.69
C GLN A 241 16.29 2.11 4.94
#